data_AF-A0A0L0G2K0-F1
#
_entry.id   AF-A0A0L0G2K0-F1
#
_cell.length_a   1.000
_cell.length_b   1.000
_cell.length_c   1.000
_cell.angle_alpha   90.00
_cell.angle_beta   90.00
_cell.angle_gamma   90.00
#
_symmetry.space_group_name_H-M   'P 1'
#
loop_
_entity.id
_entity.type
_entity.pdbx_description
1 polymer ?
#
loop_
_entity_poly.entity_id
_entity_poly.type
_entity_poly.pdbx_seq_one_letter_code
_entity_poly.pdbx_strand_id
1 'polypeptide(L)'
;MLYYVLGAIFAFIIAMALVLFKTMARMCKEVKVVDPLPEQRKRAEKHYIRSPLYTRVPELQGKLPWEPSLREIDESPVDWLQLHLPGANKTVTISVKREGLLSTKYGGNKVRTLEHLLPTAVAQMKLEGRKGHFVGLGAPGSNQVTAMAAHAAAANADIRFMFIAPEGDSPDNALNLASVLSYPYAVLDTTHSLLLAFYRVVKLTWFEKDNLVCPLGGAAVPGVFGHINAVLELADQIERGYAHDPTDIYLALGSGCTTAGLMCGIAVSRTLGGRKAFSKPVKIHATIIHHLFAKIPFMVKNKTEKLAKATLRELKRLTGLDALPEFVENVLPYVYFEGKFAGQYGSPTDEMLMAKVVFEDGTHHHRSMERNVEGENSDTTDSQRNEKVSANGTTKPTKPWYCSTFSGKGAAFLLSNLEIIAAEQSNTQPLIASVVQQKQMSSETKADDKIAPQSSTKSAGTGTRKIAKGDGSFGMYDHDSNASEKVTGFDTRSVEHLDMKNILFWSTKSCVQPFANDGFNSLFARADTDITPAMREWLYKGGVVDHKALSSVLRNTRHNMQ
;
A
#
# COMPACT_ATOMS: atom_id res chain seq x y z
N MET A 1 9.28 -45.10 -18.49
CA MET A 1 10.30 -44.20 -17.93
C MET A 1 9.81 -42.76 -17.81
N LEU A 2 9.33 -42.13 -18.90
CA LEU A 2 8.83 -40.74 -18.89
C LEU A 2 7.72 -40.47 -17.85
N TYR A 3 6.72 -41.36 -17.73
CA TYR A 3 5.66 -41.23 -16.71
C TYR A 3 6.18 -41.24 -15.26
N TYR A 4 7.18 -42.06 -14.95
CA TYR A 4 7.80 -42.11 -13.62
C TYR A 4 8.60 -40.84 -13.32
N VAL A 5 9.31 -40.31 -14.33
CA VAL A 5 10.04 -39.04 -14.20
C VAL A 5 9.07 -37.87 -13.99
N LEU A 6 7.99 -37.79 -14.77
CA LEU A 6 6.95 -36.77 -14.61
C LEU A 6 6.25 -36.88 -13.25
N GLY A 7 5.95 -38.11 -12.79
CA GLY A 7 5.38 -38.36 -11.47
C GLY A 7 6.29 -37.90 -10.32
N ALA A 8 7.60 -38.18 -10.42
CA ALA A 8 8.58 -37.74 -9.43
C ALA A 8 8.73 -36.20 -9.40
N ILE A 9 8.75 -35.54 -10.56
CA ILE A 9 8.79 -34.08 -10.66
C ILE A 9 7.53 -33.46 -10.03
N PHE A 10 6.35 -34.02 -10.32
CA PHE A 10 5.09 -33.54 -9.76
C PHE A 10 5.05 -33.68 -8.23
N ALA A 11 5.46 -34.85 -7.71
CA ALA A 11 5.56 -35.09 -6.27
C ALA A 11 6.54 -34.12 -5.59
N PHE A 12 7.68 -33.84 -6.23
CA PHE A 12 8.66 -32.87 -5.75
C PHE A 12 8.09 -31.44 -5.69
N ILE A 13 7.38 -31.00 -6.72
CA ILE A 13 6.73 -29.67 -6.75
C ILE A 13 5.70 -29.54 -5.63
N ILE A 14 4.88 -30.57 -5.41
CA ILE A 14 3.90 -30.60 -4.31
C ILE A 14 4.61 -30.51 -2.96
N ALA A 15 5.65 -31.31 -2.75
CA ALA A 15 6.42 -31.28 -1.51
C ALA A 15 7.01 -29.89 -1.24
N MET A 16 7.58 -29.26 -2.27
CA MET A 16 8.16 -27.92 -2.18
C MET A 16 7.09 -26.86 -1.84
N ALA A 17 5.92 -26.94 -2.47
CA ALA A 17 4.79 -26.07 -2.18
C ALA A 17 4.26 -26.24 -0.74
N LEU A 18 4.20 -27.47 -0.23
CA LEU A 18 3.80 -27.76 1.15
C LEU A 18 4.80 -27.20 2.16
N VAL A 19 6.11 -27.33 1.90
CA VAL A 19 7.16 -26.75 2.74
C VAL A 19 7.07 -25.22 2.72
N LEU A 20 6.86 -24.60 1.57
CA LEU A 20 6.65 -23.16 1.46
C LEU A 20 5.45 -22.70 2.28
N PHE A 21 4.31 -23.38 2.13
CA PHE A 21 3.10 -23.06 2.88
C PHE A 21 3.31 -23.16 4.39
N LYS A 22 3.93 -24.26 4.87
CA LYS A 22 4.26 -24.44 6.29
C LYS A 22 5.23 -23.37 6.80
N THR A 23 6.22 -23.00 5.99
CA THR A 23 7.20 -21.95 6.33
C THR A 23 6.52 -20.59 6.46
N MET A 24 5.71 -20.20 5.48
CA MET A 24 4.93 -18.95 5.54
C MET A 24 3.96 -18.93 6.73
N ALA A 25 3.28 -20.05 7.01
CA ALA A 25 2.37 -20.16 8.15
C ALA A 25 3.11 -20.06 9.49
N ARG A 26 4.32 -20.63 9.60
CA ARG A 26 5.18 -20.51 10.78
C ARG A 26 5.64 -19.07 10.99
N MET A 27 6.15 -18.42 9.94
CA MET A 27 6.56 -17.02 9.99
C MET A 27 5.45 -16.08 10.50
N CYS A 28 4.21 -16.28 10.06
CA CYS A 28 3.08 -15.46 10.52
C CYS A 28 2.73 -15.65 12.02
N LYS A 29 3.29 -16.70 12.66
CA LYS A 29 3.13 -17.02 14.08
C LYS A 29 4.42 -16.84 14.88
N GLU A 30 5.51 -16.44 14.23
CA GLU A 30 6.85 -16.39 14.83
C GLU A 30 6.94 -15.24 15.84
N VAL A 31 6.42 -14.05 15.49
CA VAL A 31 6.31 -12.92 16.40
C VAL A 31 5.03 -13.03 17.23
N LYS A 32 5.18 -13.27 18.53
CA LYS A 32 4.09 -13.48 19.47
C LYS A 32 3.93 -12.25 20.36
N VAL A 33 2.70 -11.99 20.81
CA VAL A 33 2.49 -10.98 21.86
C VAL A 33 3.14 -11.49 23.14
N VAL A 34 4.00 -10.67 23.72
CA VAL A 34 4.74 -10.92 24.96
C VAL A 34 4.61 -9.69 25.86
N ASP A 35 4.98 -9.83 27.13
CA ASP A 35 5.00 -8.68 28.03
C ASP A 35 6.03 -7.63 27.59
N PRO A 36 5.72 -6.33 27.71
CA PRO A 36 6.69 -5.27 27.47
C PRO A 36 7.86 -5.35 28.45
N LEU A 37 9.05 -5.02 27.96
CA LEU A 37 10.21 -4.83 28.84
C LEU A 37 9.98 -3.62 29.78
N PRO A 38 10.58 -3.57 30.98
CA PRO A 38 10.40 -2.45 31.91
C PRO A 38 10.65 -1.08 31.29
N GLU A 39 11.69 -0.95 30.47
CA GLU A 39 12.03 0.27 29.75
C GLU A 39 10.97 0.65 28.69
N GLN A 40 10.37 -0.33 28.03
CA GLN A 40 9.31 -0.10 27.05
C GLN A 40 8.03 0.35 27.75
N ARG A 41 7.68 -0.30 28.87
CA ARG A 41 6.52 0.08 29.68
C ARG A 41 6.65 1.52 30.17
N LYS A 42 7.79 1.88 30.76
CA LYS A 42 8.08 3.25 31.22
C LYS A 42 8.01 4.29 30.10
N ARG A 43 8.46 3.95 28.89
CA ARG A 43 8.30 4.84 27.72
C ARG A 43 6.82 4.98 27.33
N ALA A 44 6.08 3.88 27.23
CA ALA A 44 4.70 3.86 26.79
C ALA A 44 3.71 4.55 27.75
N GLU A 45 3.92 4.43 29.07
CA GLU A 45 3.03 4.95 30.12
C GLU A 45 2.65 6.43 29.92
N LYS A 46 3.59 7.26 29.46
CA LYS A 46 3.38 8.70 29.26
C LYS A 46 2.53 9.03 28.03
N HIS A 47 2.31 8.06 27.15
CA HIS A 47 1.69 8.28 25.84
C HIS A 47 0.35 7.58 25.68
N TYR A 48 -0.10 6.75 26.65
CA TYR A 48 -1.37 6.02 26.50
C TYR A 48 -2.57 6.94 26.23
N ILE A 49 -2.59 8.14 26.80
CA ILE A 49 -3.64 9.14 26.56
C ILE A 49 -3.70 9.63 25.11
N ARG A 50 -2.61 9.49 24.34
CA ARG A 50 -2.49 9.90 22.93
C ARG A 50 -2.93 8.80 21.95
N SER A 51 -3.42 7.66 22.47
CA SER A 51 -3.77 6.49 21.67
C SER A 51 -5.20 6.04 21.97
N PRO A 52 -6.13 6.16 21.01
CA PRO A 52 -7.49 5.65 21.12
C PRO A 52 -7.56 4.19 21.56
N LEU A 53 -6.63 3.34 21.13
CA LEU A 53 -6.56 1.95 21.58
C LEU A 53 -6.43 1.82 23.11
N TYR A 54 -5.51 2.59 23.72
CA TYR A 54 -5.22 2.50 25.14
C TYR A 54 -6.16 3.31 26.03
N THR A 55 -6.77 4.37 25.50
CA THR A 55 -7.80 5.13 26.22
C THR A 55 -9.13 4.39 26.26
N ARG A 56 -9.47 3.65 25.19
CA ARG A 56 -10.73 2.90 25.07
C ARG A 56 -10.68 1.51 25.64
N VAL A 57 -9.50 0.90 25.63
CA VAL A 57 -9.26 -0.43 26.17
C VAL A 57 -8.12 -0.31 27.20
N PRO A 58 -8.36 0.36 28.34
CA PRO A 58 -7.34 0.64 29.34
C PRO A 58 -6.69 -0.64 29.89
N GLU A 59 -7.36 -1.78 29.83
CA GLU A 59 -6.84 -3.08 30.22
C GLU A 59 -5.65 -3.53 29.37
N LEU A 60 -5.40 -2.94 28.19
CA LEU A 60 -4.21 -3.18 27.38
C LEU A 60 -2.96 -2.45 27.88
N GLN A 61 -3.12 -1.40 28.68
CA GLN A 61 -1.99 -0.60 29.18
C GLN A 61 -1.03 -1.50 29.95
N GLY A 62 0.26 -1.41 29.64
CA GLY A 62 1.32 -2.24 30.24
C GLY A 62 1.37 -3.71 29.80
N LYS A 63 0.46 -4.18 28.93
CA LYS A 63 0.39 -5.60 28.48
C LYS A 63 0.78 -5.84 27.02
N LEU A 64 0.92 -4.79 26.22
CA LEU A 64 1.30 -4.87 24.81
C LEU A 64 2.50 -3.95 24.52
N PRO A 65 3.62 -4.46 23.97
CA PRO A 65 4.76 -3.64 23.62
C PRO A 65 4.36 -2.58 22.58
N TRP A 66 4.77 -1.34 22.83
CA TRP A 66 4.42 -0.20 21.99
C TRP A 66 5.53 0.85 22.01
N GLU A 67 5.87 1.35 20.84
CA GLU A 67 6.84 2.42 20.65
C GLU A 67 6.11 3.64 20.06
N PRO A 68 5.62 4.56 20.92
CA PRO A 68 4.82 5.71 20.47
C PRO A 68 5.60 6.67 19.59
N SER A 69 6.93 6.73 19.71
CA SER A 69 7.80 7.66 18.97
C SER A 69 7.86 7.40 17.46
N LEU A 70 7.33 6.27 16.99
CA LEU A 70 7.17 6.00 15.56
C LEU A 70 6.13 6.92 14.90
N ARG A 71 5.21 7.49 15.70
CA ARG A 71 4.24 8.50 15.28
C ARG A 71 4.73 9.88 15.70
N GLU A 72 4.83 10.80 14.74
CA GLU A 72 5.14 12.21 15.01
C GLU A 72 3.88 13.03 15.30
N ILE A 73 2.76 12.61 14.74
CA ILE A 73 1.42 13.13 15.06
C ILE A 73 0.56 12.01 15.66
N ASP A 74 -0.33 12.37 16.59
CA ASP A 74 -1.15 11.39 17.31
C ASP A 74 -2.18 10.73 16.42
N GLU A 75 -2.81 11.53 15.56
CA GLU A 75 -3.86 11.11 14.67
C GLU A 75 -3.51 11.47 13.24
N SER A 76 -3.74 10.55 12.31
CA SER A 76 -3.62 10.88 10.89
C SER A 76 -4.84 11.70 10.45
N PRO A 77 -4.67 12.71 9.60
CA PRO A 77 -5.78 13.50 9.08
C PRO A 77 -6.81 12.69 8.31
N VAL A 78 -8.04 13.20 8.29
CA VAL A 78 -9.06 12.84 7.29
C VAL A 78 -9.33 14.08 6.44
N ASP A 79 -8.94 13.99 5.18
CA ASP A 79 -9.14 15.07 4.21
C ASP A 79 -10.39 14.81 3.38
N TRP A 80 -10.89 15.88 2.79
CA TRP A 80 -11.95 15.85 1.79
C TRP A 80 -11.33 16.08 0.43
N LEU A 81 -11.55 15.13 -0.48
CA LEU A 81 -10.99 15.17 -1.82
C LEU A 81 -12.12 15.24 -2.84
N GLN A 82 -12.14 16.33 -3.60
CA GLN A 82 -13.02 16.45 -4.76
C GLN A 82 -12.30 15.88 -5.97
N LEU A 83 -12.90 14.89 -6.60
CA LEU A 83 -12.38 14.20 -7.77
C LEU A 83 -13.26 14.54 -8.98
N HIS A 84 -12.64 15.01 -10.05
CA HIS A 84 -13.31 15.08 -11.34
C HIS A 84 -13.25 13.70 -12.01
N LEU A 85 -14.41 13.13 -12.32
CA LEU A 85 -14.55 11.83 -12.98
C LEU A 85 -14.70 12.02 -14.50
N PRO A 86 -13.65 11.76 -15.31
CA PRO A 86 -13.69 12.06 -16.73
C PRO A 86 -14.78 11.25 -17.46
N GLY A 87 -14.97 9.98 -17.09
CA GLY A 87 -15.93 9.11 -17.76
C GLY A 87 -17.40 9.46 -17.51
N ALA A 88 -17.70 10.14 -16.41
CA ALA A 88 -19.06 10.59 -16.07
C ALA A 88 -19.26 12.10 -16.25
N ASN A 89 -18.18 12.86 -16.50
CA ASN A 89 -18.14 14.32 -16.47
C ASN A 89 -18.80 14.92 -15.21
N LYS A 90 -18.51 14.33 -14.04
CA LYS A 90 -19.05 14.73 -12.73
C LYS A 90 -17.94 14.96 -11.73
N THR A 91 -18.20 15.82 -10.76
CA THR A 91 -17.30 16.00 -9.61
C THR A 91 -17.89 15.29 -8.41
N VAL A 92 -17.08 14.47 -7.74
CA VAL A 92 -17.49 13.74 -6.55
C VAL A 92 -16.62 14.10 -5.37
N THR A 93 -17.22 14.24 -4.19
CA THR A 93 -16.47 14.47 -2.95
C THR A 93 -16.37 13.18 -2.14
N ILE A 94 -15.15 12.77 -1.79
CA ILE A 94 -14.88 11.62 -0.93
C ILE A 94 -14.05 12.00 0.30
N SER A 95 -14.12 11.18 1.34
CA SER A 95 -13.23 11.29 2.50
C SER A 95 -11.94 10.50 2.27
N VAL A 96 -10.83 10.94 2.86
CA VAL A 96 -9.54 10.27 2.69
C VAL A 96 -8.71 10.26 3.97
N LYS A 97 -8.40 9.07 4.50
CA LYS A 97 -7.56 8.88 5.70
C LYS A 97 -6.07 8.92 5.32
N ARG A 98 -5.33 9.92 5.81
CA ARG A 98 -3.94 10.26 5.42
C ARG A 98 -2.87 9.56 6.26
N GLU A 99 -2.84 8.23 6.27
CA GLU A 99 -1.83 7.48 7.06
C GLU A 99 -0.38 7.80 6.68
N GLY A 100 -0.13 8.30 5.47
CA GLY A 100 1.19 8.76 5.03
C GLY A 100 1.75 9.94 5.80
N LEU A 101 0.94 10.68 6.56
CA LEU A 101 1.38 11.85 7.33
C LEU A 101 1.76 11.54 8.78
N LEU A 102 1.72 10.27 9.19
CA LEU A 102 2.01 9.86 10.57
C LEU A 102 3.47 10.09 11.01
N SER A 103 4.41 10.11 10.08
CA SER A 103 5.84 10.36 10.36
C SER A 103 6.51 10.98 9.15
N THR A 104 7.45 11.91 9.40
CA THR A 104 8.34 12.52 8.41
C THR A 104 9.57 11.67 8.07
N LYS A 105 9.90 10.61 8.85
CA LYS A 105 10.96 9.64 8.53
C LYS A 105 10.53 8.59 7.51
N TYR A 106 9.38 7.97 7.72
CA TYR A 106 8.71 7.10 6.76
C TYR A 106 7.27 7.01 7.21
N GLY A 107 6.37 7.62 6.43
CA GLY A 107 4.94 7.59 6.70
C GLY A 107 4.22 6.40 6.06
N GLY A 108 2.96 6.20 6.43
CA GLY A 108 2.07 5.22 5.80
C GLY A 108 1.59 4.16 6.77
N ASN A 109 0.84 3.20 6.23
CA ASN A 109 0.22 2.13 7.01
C ASN A 109 1.24 1.28 7.78
N LYS A 110 2.51 1.25 7.35
CA LYS A 110 3.57 0.50 8.03
C LYS A 110 3.96 1.09 9.38
N VAL A 111 3.77 2.39 9.61
CA VAL A 111 3.99 2.99 10.94
C VAL A 111 3.08 2.31 11.97
N ARG A 112 1.79 2.15 11.66
CA ARG A 112 0.83 1.43 12.52
C ARG A 112 1.21 -0.02 12.76
N THR A 113 1.70 -0.71 11.73
CA THR A 113 2.16 -2.09 11.92
C THR A 113 3.38 -2.14 12.86
N LEU A 114 4.34 -1.23 12.65
CA LEU A 114 5.64 -1.28 13.31
C LEU A 114 5.63 -0.75 14.74
N GLU A 115 4.71 0.16 15.10
CA GLU A 115 4.61 0.72 16.46
C GLU A 115 4.37 -0.35 17.53
N HIS A 116 3.83 -1.51 17.16
CA HIS A 116 3.74 -2.68 18.05
C HIS A 116 4.66 -3.83 17.62
N LEU A 117 4.87 -4.04 16.33
CA LEU A 117 5.65 -5.20 15.84
C LEU A 117 7.13 -5.13 16.26
N LEU A 118 7.80 -3.98 16.08
CA LEU A 118 9.21 -3.83 16.42
C LEU A 118 9.48 -3.97 17.93
N PRO A 119 8.79 -3.23 18.82
CA PRO A 119 9.02 -3.39 20.26
C PRO A 119 8.63 -4.79 20.75
N THR A 120 7.65 -5.45 20.13
CA THR A 120 7.31 -6.84 20.47
C THR A 120 8.42 -7.80 20.07
N ALA A 121 9.01 -7.65 18.87
CA ALA A 121 10.15 -8.45 18.45
C ALA A 121 11.34 -8.29 19.40
N VAL A 122 11.67 -7.05 19.77
CA VAL A 122 12.75 -6.75 20.74
C VAL A 122 12.47 -7.39 22.10
N ALA A 123 11.26 -7.23 22.63
CA ALA A 123 10.87 -7.85 23.89
C ALA A 123 10.97 -9.37 23.84
N GLN A 124 10.41 -9.98 22.80
CA GLN A 124 10.40 -11.43 22.63
C GLN A 124 11.83 -11.98 22.55
N MET A 125 12.69 -11.38 21.73
CA MET A 125 14.07 -11.83 21.58
C MET A 125 14.84 -11.75 22.92
N LYS A 126 14.66 -10.66 23.67
CA LYS A 126 15.31 -10.49 24.99
C LYS A 126 14.79 -11.48 26.04
N LEU A 127 13.47 -11.67 26.11
CA LEU A 127 12.84 -12.61 27.04
C LEU A 127 13.18 -14.07 26.74
N GLU A 128 13.30 -14.42 25.45
CA GLU A 128 13.70 -15.76 25.01
C GLU A 128 15.23 -15.96 24.99
N GLY A 129 16.01 -14.92 25.31
CA GLY A 129 17.48 -14.98 25.33
C GLY A 129 18.12 -15.17 23.95
N ARG A 130 17.43 -14.78 22.87
CA ARG A 130 17.91 -14.90 21.49
C ARG A 130 19.07 -13.93 21.24
N LYS A 131 20.14 -14.43 20.62
CA LYS A 131 21.36 -13.67 20.32
C LYS A 131 21.51 -13.24 18.85
N GLY A 132 20.53 -13.59 18.02
CA GLY A 132 20.52 -13.25 16.60
C GLY A 132 19.85 -11.92 16.32
N HIS A 133 19.29 -11.78 15.13
CA HIS A 133 18.69 -10.54 14.63
C HIS A 133 17.19 -10.68 14.37
N PHE A 134 16.48 -9.55 14.35
CA PHE A 134 15.16 -9.50 13.74
C PHE A 134 15.31 -9.39 12.22
N VAL A 135 14.88 -10.41 11.48
CA VAL A 135 15.12 -10.48 10.03
C VAL A 135 13.89 -10.06 9.24
N GLY A 136 14.02 -8.94 8.52
CA GLY A 136 13.02 -8.45 7.59
C GLY A 136 13.15 -9.11 6.21
N LEU A 137 12.07 -9.75 5.74
CA LEU A 137 12.00 -10.30 4.38
C LEU A 137 11.22 -9.36 3.45
N GLY A 138 11.68 -9.23 2.21
CA GLY A 138 10.94 -8.49 1.19
C GLY A 138 11.65 -8.45 -0.15
N ALA A 139 11.03 -7.77 -1.11
CA ALA A 139 11.74 -7.30 -2.29
C ALA A 139 12.60 -6.06 -1.93
N PRO A 140 13.64 -5.73 -2.72
CA PRO A 140 14.51 -4.59 -2.46
C PRO A 140 13.76 -3.25 -2.32
N GLY A 141 12.69 -3.02 -3.10
CA GLY A 141 11.87 -1.81 -3.06
C GLY A 141 10.65 -1.92 -2.13
N SER A 142 10.59 -2.91 -1.24
CA SER A 142 9.43 -3.14 -0.38
C SER A 142 9.22 -2.02 0.65
N ASN A 143 7.99 -1.48 0.69
CA ASN A 143 7.57 -0.51 1.71
C ASN A 143 7.82 -0.99 3.16
N GLN A 144 7.65 -2.29 3.44
CA GLN A 144 7.95 -2.81 4.77
C GLN A 144 9.43 -2.69 5.11
N VAL A 145 10.31 -3.07 4.18
CA VAL A 145 11.77 -3.06 4.39
C VAL A 145 12.21 -1.63 4.67
N THR A 146 11.78 -0.67 3.84
CA THR A 146 12.09 0.74 4.04
C THR A 146 11.54 1.29 5.36
N ALA A 147 10.29 0.96 5.72
CA ALA A 147 9.70 1.40 6.98
C ALA A 147 10.43 0.81 8.20
N MET A 148 10.80 -0.47 8.14
CA MET A 148 11.57 -1.13 9.20
C MET A 148 12.93 -0.46 9.35
N ALA A 149 13.61 -0.17 8.24
CA ALA A 149 14.88 0.53 8.25
C ALA A 149 14.74 1.93 8.88
N ALA A 150 13.78 2.73 8.43
CA ALA A 150 13.59 4.09 8.93
C ALA A 150 13.26 4.17 10.43
N HIS A 151 12.61 3.14 10.98
CA HIS A 151 12.10 3.14 12.35
C HIS A 151 12.81 2.20 13.32
N ALA A 152 13.82 1.43 12.88
CA ALA A 152 14.50 0.44 13.73
C ALA A 152 15.15 1.09 14.97
N ALA A 153 15.82 2.23 14.77
CA ALA A 153 16.52 2.94 15.83
C ALA A 153 15.55 3.44 16.92
N ALA A 154 14.38 3.95 16.53
CA ALA A 154 13.36 4.41 17.48
C ALA A 154 12.85 3.27 18.37
N ALA A 155 12.74 2.06 17.83
CA ALA A 155 12.33 0.87 18.56
C ALA A 155 13.48 0.12 19.26
N ASN A 156 14.74 0.59 19.13
CA ASN A 156 15.94 -0.13 19.55
C ASN A 156 16.00 -1.57 19.01
N ALA A 157 15.61 -1.74 17.74
CA ALA A 157 15.56 -3.03 17.07
C ALA A 157 16.84 -3.27 16.25
N ASP A 158 17.50 -4.39 16.51
CA ASP A 158 18.59 -4.90 15.67
C ASP A 158 17.98 -5.67 14.49
N ILE A 159 17.99 -5.02 13.31
CA ILE A 159 17.33 -5.52 12.11
C ILE A 159 18.38 -5.85 11.04
N ARG A 160 18.18 -7.00 10.41
CA ARG A 160 18.85 -7.33 9.15
C ARG A 160 17.84 -7.65 8.06
N PHE A 161 18.24 -7.44 6.81
CA PHE A 161 17.35 -7.64 5.67
C PHE A 161 17.81 -8.77 4.76
N MET A 162 16.85 -9.54 4.24
CA MET A 162 17.07 -10.54 3.21
C MET A 162 16.12 -10.28 2.04
N PHE A 163 16.68 -10.08 0.85
CA PHE A 163 15.90 -9.80 -0.36
C PHE A 163 15.62 -11.09 -1.12
N ILE A 164 14.33 -11.41 -1.27
CA ILE A 164 13.85 -12.74 -1.67
C ILE A 164 13.04 -12.79 -2.96
N ALA A 165 12.84 -11.66 -3.65
CA ALA A 165 11.99 -11.61 -4.83
C ALA A 165 12.54 -10.65 -5.90
N PRO A 166 12.42 -11.01 -7.19
CA PRO A 166 12.43 -10.02 -8.25
C PRO A 166 11.19 -9.13 -8.11
N GLU A 167 11.35 -7.83 -8.34
CA GLU A 167 10.28 -6.85 -8.26
C GLU A 167 10.24 -6.05 -9.56
N GLY A 168 9.07 -5.51 -9.91
CA GLY A 168 8.91 -4.64 -11.06
C GLY A 168 9.59 -3.29 -10.89
N ASP A 169 10.15 -2.78 -11.98
CA ASP A 169 10.85 -1.50 -12.02
C ASP A 169 9.83 -0.37 -11.86
N SER A 170 9.99 0.45 -10.83
CA SER A 170 9.26 1.71 -10.68
C SER A 170 10.10 2.74 -9.91
N PRO A 171 9.91 4.05 -10.16
CA PRO A 171 10.59 5.09 -9.40
C PRO A 171 10.39 4.96 -7.88
N ASP A 172 9.17 4.58 -7.45
CA ASP A 172 8.84 4.36 -6.03
C ASP A 172 9.70 3.28 -5.39
N ASN A 173 9.90 2.18 -6.11
CA ASN A 173 10.67 1.05 -5.63
C ASN A 173 12.17 1.34 -5.60
N ALA A 174 12.68 2.07 -6.60
CA ALA A 174 14.05 2.54 -6.63
C ALA A 174 14.32 3.52 -5.48
N LEU A 175 13.40 4.45 -5.20
CA LEU A 175 13.49 5.35 -4.05
C LEU A 175 13.45 4.60 -2.71
N ASN A 176 12.59 3.57 -2.59
CA ASN A 176 12.54 2.71 -1.41
C ASN A 176 13.86 1.97 -1.19
N LEU A 177 14.46 1.41 -2.25
CA LEU A 177 15.76 0.73 -2.18
C LEU A 177 16.87 1.71 -1.79
N ALA A 178 16.96 2.86 -2.46
CA ALA A 178 17.94 3.90 -2.12
C ALA A 178 17.82 4.33 -0.66
N SER A 179 16.59 4.45 -0.15
CA SER A 179 16.33 4.79 1.24
C SER A 179 16.83 3.70 2.19
N VAL A 180 16.55 2.42 1.92
CA VAL A 180 17.06 1.29 2.74
C VAL A 180 18.58 1.30 2.81
N LEU A 181 19.24 1.49 1.67
CA LEU A 181 20.70 1.53 1.58
C LEU A 181 21.32 2.76 2.27
N SER A 182 20.55 3.82 2.51
CA SER A 182 21.03 5.01 3.24
C SER A 182 21.15 4.80 4.76
N TYR A 183 20.53 3.76 5.30
CA TYR A 183 20.57 3.44 6.73
C TYR A 183 21.67 2.41 7.08
N PRO A 184 22.19 2.43 8.32
CA PRO A 184 23.29 1.56 8.74
C PRO A 184 22.83 0.13 9.10
N TYR A 185 22.22 -0.59 8.15
CA TYR A 185 21.77 -1.97 8.34
C TYR A 185 22.55 -2.96 7.49
N ALA A 186 22.69 -4.19 7.99
CA ALA A 186 23.26 -5.27 7.21
C ALA A 186 22.20 -5.91 6.29
N VAL A 187 22.50 -5.93 4.99
CA VAL A 187 21.82 -6.81 4.05
C VAL A 187 22.47 -8.18 4.17
N LEU A 188 21.75 -9.14 4.73
CA LEU A 188 22.23 -10.52 4.88
C LEU A 188 22.41 -11.19 3.53
N ASP A 189 21.52 -10.89 2.59
CA ASP A 189 21.51 -11.58 1.32
C ASP A 189 20.68 -10.91 0.24
N THR A 190 21.11 -11.14 -1.00
CA THR A 190 20.43 -10.74 -2.23
C THR A 190 20.49 -11.89 -3.21
N THR A 191 19.34 -12.40 -3.64
CA THR A 191 19.28 -13.46 -4.66
C THR A 191 18.16 -13.22 -5.64
N HIS A 192 18.46 -13.38 -6.93
CA HIS A 192 17.47 -13.44 -8.00
C HIS A 192 16.95 -14.88 -8.23
N SER A 193 17.61 -15.89 -7.67
CA SER A 193 17.14 -17.28 -7.72
C SER A 193 16.05 -17.52 -6.69
N LEU A 194 14.84 -17.84 -7.17
CA LEU A 194 13.69 -18.21 -6.34
C LEU A 194 13.97 -19.48 -5.52
N LEU A 195 14.71 -20.44 -6.05
CA LEU A 195 15.07 -21.67 -5.34
C LEU A 195 16.02 -21.39 -4.17
N LEU A 196 17.01 -20.52 -4.39
CA LEU A 196 17.95 -20.15 -3.33
C LEU A 196 17.27 -19.27 -2.27
N ALA A 197 16.39 -18.35 -2.69
CA ALA A 197 15.55 -17.57 -1.79
C ALA A 197 14.68 -18.49 -0.93
N PHE A 198 14.02 -19.46 -1.55
CA PHE A 198 13.20 -20.45 -0.87
C PHE A 198 14.00 -21.26 0.16
N TYR A 199 15.14 -21.84 -0.24
CA TYR A 199 16.00 -22.60 0.66
C TYR A 199 16.43 -21.77 1.87
N ARG A 200 16.86 -20.52 1.66
CA ARG A 200 17.33 -19.65 2.74
C ARG A 200 16.20 -19.21 3.67
N VAL A 201 15.01 -18.91 3.15
CA VAL A 201 13.84 -18.61 3.99
C VAL A 201 13.45 -19.83 4.84
N VAL A 202 13.48 -21.03 4.26
CA VAL A 202 13.28 -22.28 5.03
C VAL A 202 14.38 -22.42 6.09
N LYS A 203 15.64 -22.21 5.72
CA LYS A 203 16.77 -22.36 6.65
C LYS A 203 16.65 -21.41 7.83
N LEU A 204 16.44 -20.13 7.54
CA LEU A 204 16.27 -19.08 8.52
C LEU A 204 15.08 -19.36 9.46
N THR A 205 13.95 -19.80 8.92
CA THR A 205 12.73 -20.03 9.70
C THR A 205 12.79 -21.29 10.57
N TRP A 206 13.45 -22.36 10.10
CA TRP A 206 13.38 -23.67 10.75
C TRP A 206 14.66 -24.04 11.53
N PHE A 207 15.82 -23.56 11.11
CA PHE A 207 17.12 -23.99 11.66
C PHE A 207 17.87 -22.89 12.42
N GLU A 208 17.67 -21.61 12.08
CA GLU A 208 18.38 -20.48 12.71
C GLU A 208 17.57 -19.88 13.87
N LYS A 209 17.46 -20.63 14.98
CA LYS A 209 16.57 -20.30 16.12
C LYS A 209 16.90 -18.99 16.85
N ASP A 210 18.15 -18.53 16.77
CA ASP A 210 18.57 -17.26 17.37
C ASP A 210 18.02 -16.05 16.61
N ASN A 211 17.66 -16.20 15.33
CA ASN A 211 17.01 -15.16 14.55
C ASN A 211 15.50 -15.19 14.77
N LEU A 212 14.86 -14.02 14.74
CA LEU A 212 13.41 -13.90 14.73
C LEU A 212 12.99 -13.38 13.35
N VAL A 213 12.08 -14.09 12.67
CA VAL A 213 11.74 -13.77 11.28
C VAL A 213 10.47 -12.95 11.20
N CYS A 214 10.54 -11.78 10.56
CA CYS A 214 9.39 -10.94 10.30
C CYS A 214 8.54 -11.51 9.15
N PRO A 215 7.22 -11.71 9.31
CA PRO A 215 6.38 -12.11 8.21
C PRO A 215 6.28 -11.02 7.14
N LEU A 216 6.03 -11.43 5.90
CA LEU A 216 5.83 -10.51 4.78
C LEU A 216 4.69 -9.52 5.07
N GLY A 217 4.94 -8.27 4.69
CA GLY A 217 4.18 -7.07 5.02
C GLY A 217 3.97 -6.79 6.52
N GLY A 218 4.70 -7.44 7.44
CA GLY A 218 4.51 -7.32 8.89
C GLY A 218 3.21 -7.94 9.40
N ALA A 219 2.63 -8.89 8.66
CA ALA A 219 1.34 -9.50 8.97
C ALA A 219 1.42 -10.51 10.13
N ALA A 220 1.59 -9.98 11.34
CA ALA A 220 1.54 -10.68 12.62
C ALA A 220 0.55 -10.00 13.57
N VAL A 221 0.08 -10.75 14.58
CA VAL A 221 -0.89 -10.25 15.57
C VAL A 221 -0.49 -8.90 16.19
N PRO A 222 0.76 -8.68 16.65
CA PRO A 222 1.15 -7.37 17.21
C PRO A 222 0.90 -6.21 16.25
N GLY A 223 1.22 -6.39 14.96
CA GLY A 223 1.05 -5.33 13.95
C GLY A 223 -0.40 -4.98 13.65
N VAL A 224 -1.35 -5.89 13.93
CA VAL A 224 -2.78 -5.63 13.73
C VAL A 224 -3.31 -4.64 14.77
N PHE A 225 -2.76 -4.62 16.00
CA PHE A 225 -3.20 -3.70 17.05
C PHE A 225 -3.04 -2.23 16.68
N GLY A 226 -1.99 -1.84 15.96
CA GLY A 226 -1.84 -0.45 15.52
C GLY A 226 -2.87 -0.05 14.47
N HIS A 227 -3.37 -1.00 13.69
CA HIS A 227 -4.49 -0.75 12.78
C HIS A 227 -5.84 -0.74 13.51
N ILE A 228 -6.02 -1.51 14.58
CA ILE A 228 -7.17 -1.35 15.49
C ILE A 228 -7.18 0.07 16.07
N ASN A 229 -6.01 0.55 16.52
CA ASN A 229 -5.85 1.92 16.98
C ASN A 229 -6.27 2.95 15.90
N ALA A 230 -5.85 2.77 14.66
CA ALA A 230 -6.22 3.67 13.56
C ALA A 230 -7.73 3.72 13.27
N VAL A 231 -8.46 2.60 13.47
CA VAL A 231 -9.92 2.59 13.34
C VAL A 231 -10.61 3.27 14.52
N LEU A 232 -10.13 3.03 15.74
CA LEU A 232 -10.65 3.70 16.93
C LEU A 232 -10.41 5.21 16.89
N GLU A 233 -9.29 5.62 16.31
CA GLU A 233 -8.98 7.01 15.97
C GLU A 233 -9.99 7.58 14.96
N LEU A 234 -10.30 6.86 13.89
CA LEU A 234 -11.33 7.26 12.95
C LEU A 234 -12.71 7.35 13.64
N ALA A 235 -13.04 6.43 14.54
CA ALA A 235 -14.26 6.52 15.33
C ALA A 235 -14.31 7.81 16.15
N ASP A 236 -13.21 8.18 16.82
CA ASP A 236 -13.10 9.45 17.53
C ASP A 236 -13.20 10.67 16.62
N GLN A 237 -12.69 10.59 15.40
CA GLN A 237 -12.83 11.65 14.40
C GLN A 237 -14.27 11.78 13.89
N ILE A 238 -15.00 10.67 13.73
CA ILE A 238 -16.43 10.66 13.36
C ILE A 238 -17.27 11.28 14.48
N GLU A 239 -17.06 10.89 15.74
CA GLU A 239 -17.77 11.48 16.88
C GLU A 239 -17.53 12.98 17.02
N ARG A 240 -16.31 13.45 16.73
CA ARG A 240 -15.96 14.88 16.71
C ARG A 240 -16.51 15.60 15.47
N GLY A 241 -17.05 14.90 14.48
CA GLY A 241 -17.52 15.47 13.21
C GLY A 241 -16.41 15.89 12.25
N TYR A 242 -15.19 15.37 12.41
CA TYR A 242 -14.08 15.59 11.49
C TYR A 242 -14.17 14.68 10.25
N ALA A 243 -14.85 13.54 10.37
CA ALA A 243 -15.12 12.59 9.29
C ALA A 243 -16.59 12.17 9.29
N HIS A 244 -17.11 11.77 8.13
CA HIS A 244 -18.42 11.10 8.03
C HIS A 244 -18.30 9.63 8.42
N ASP A 245 -19.40 9.06 8.92
CA ASP A 245 -19.48 7.62 9.19
C ASP A 245 -19.48 6.85 7.84
N PRO A 246 -18.42 6.09 7.51
CA PRO A 246 -18.26 5.53 6.18
C PRO A 246 -19.18 4.33 5.96
N THR A 247 -19.79 4.24 4.78
CA THR A 247 -20.46 3.02 4.30
C THR A 247 -19.50 2.12 3.52
N ASP A 248 -18.45 2.71 2.93
CA ASP A 248 -17.51 2.03 2.05
C ASP A 248 -16.09 2.51 2.34
N ILE A 249 -15.17 1.57 2.56
CA ILE A 249 -13.74 1.83 2.77
C ILE A 249 -12.93 1.14 1.68
N TYR A 250 -12.18 1.90 0.90
CA TYR A 250 -11.32 1.39 -0.17
C TYR A 250 -9.85 1.41 0.27
N LEU A 251 -9.14 0.31 0.04
CA LEU A 251 -7.72 0.21 0.40
C LEU A 251 -6.94 -0.77 -0.46
N ALA A 252 -5.64 -0.52 -0.58
CA ALA A 252 -4.70 -1.50 -1.12
C ALA A 252 -4.43 -2.64 -0.12
N LEU A 253 -4.40 -3.87 -0.63
CA LEU A 253 -4.14 -5.10 0.10
C LEU A 253 -2.87 -5.78 -0.43
N GLY A 254 -1.87 -5.90 0.45
CA GLY A 254 -0.68 -6.72 0.24
C GLY A 254 -0.71 -7.98 1.11
N SER A 255 -0.11 -7.89 2.30
CA SER A 255 -0.01 -9.01 3.25
C SER A 255 -1.26 -9.28 4.09
N GLY A 256 -2.22 -8.34 4.10
CA GLY A 256 -3.46 -8.42 4.86
C GLY A 256 -3.43 -7.77 6.25
N CYS A 257 -2.29 -7.27 6.75
CA CYS A 257 -2.21 -6.70 8.11
C CYS A 257 -3.16 -5.50 8.32
N THR A 258 -3.17 -4.55 7.38
CA THR A 258 -4.05 -3.38 7.42
C THR A 258 -5.51 -3.78 7.36
N THR A 259 -5.91 -4.59 6.37
CA THR A 259 -7.29 -5.10 6.24
C THR A 259 -7.74 -5.89 7.47
N ALA A 260 -6.88 -6.73 8.05
CA ALA A 260 -7.16 -7.44 9.30
C ALA A 260 -7.46 -6.47 10.44
N GLY A 261 -6.65 -5.42 10.59
CA GLY A 261 -6.85 -4.44 11.64
C GLY A 261 -8.04 -3.53 11.42
N LEU A 262 -8.40 -3.22 10.15
CA LEU A 262 -9.65 -2.52 9.85
C LEU A 262 -10.86 -3.34 10.30
N MET A 263 -10.91 -4.62 9.93
CA MET A 263 -12.01 -5.50 10.35
C MET A 263 -12.07 -5.65 11.87
N CYS A 264 -10.93 -5.89 12.53
CA CYS A 264 -10.87 -5.99 13.98
C CYS A 264 -11.28 -4.68 14.66
N GLY A 265 -10.80 -3.54 14.16
CA GLY A 265 -11.07 -2.23 14.74
C GLY A 265 -12.54 -1.84 14.68
N ILE A 266 -13.23 -2.14 13.57
CA ILE A 266 -14.67 -1.88 13.44
C ILE A 266 -15.44 -2.76 14.44
N ALA A 267 -15.10 -4.05 14.52
CA ALA A 267 -15.71 -4.96 15.47
C ALA A 267 -15.50 -4.49 16.93
N VAL A 268 -14.25 -4.16 17.29
CA VAL A 268 -13.91 -3.64 18.63
C VAL A 268 -14.67 -2.34 18.92
N SER A 269 -14.70 -1.40 17.98
CA SER A 269 -15.43 -0.13 18.15
C SER A 269 -16.90 -0.35 18.45
N ARG A 270 -17.55 -1.31 17.76
CA ARG A 270 -18.96 -1.64 17.98
C ARG A 270 -19.19 -2.41 19.29
N THR A 271 -18.32 -3.36 19.61
CA THR A 271 -18.40 -4.14 20.87
C THR A 271 -18.25 -3.24 22.10
N LEU A 272 -17.43 -2.19 22.04
CA LEU A 272 -17.30 -1.21 23.11
C LEU A 272 -18.59 -0.37 23.33
N GLY A 273 -19.45 -0.26 22.31
CA GLY A 273 -20.76 0.41 22.38
C GLY A 273 -20.70 1.93 22.52
N GLY A 274 -21.89 2.54 22.66
CA GLY A 274 -22.07 3.94 23.09
C GLY A 274 -21.74 5.03 22.05
N ARG A 275 -21.73 4.72 20.75
CA ARG A 275 -21.22 5.61 19.70
C ARG A 275 -22.03 5.60 18.40
N LYS A 276 -21.95 6.72 17.67
CA LYS A 276 -22.50 6.91 16.32
C LYS A 276 -21.56 6.37 15.23
N ALA A 277 -20.26 6.29 15.50
CA ALA A 277 -19.27 5.77 14.55
C ALA A 277 -19.50 4.28 14.24
N PHE A 278 -19.44 3.94 12.95
CA PHE A 278 -19.70 2.61 12.40
C PHE A 278 -21.09 2.07 12.75
N SER A 279 -22.07 2.95 12.89
CA SER A 279 -23.46 2.61 13.25
C SER A 279 -24.17 1.79 12.16
N LYS A 280 -23.71 1.93 10.91
CA LYS A 280 -24.22 1.18 9.75
C LYS A 280 -23.22 0.10 9.31
N PRO A 281 -23.65 -0.95 8.60
CA PRO A 281 -22.75 -1.89 7.94
C PRO A 281 -21.72 -1.15 7.05
N VAL A 282 -20.45 -1.50 7.20
CA VAL A 282 -19.34 -0.90 6.45
C VAL A 282 -18.76 -1.94 5.50
N LYS A 283 -18.74 -1.63 4.21
CA LYS A 283 -18.13 -2.46 3.18
C LYS A 283 -16.65 -2.15 3.07
N ILE A 284 -15.80 -3.16 3.16
CA ILE A 284 -14.34 -3.01 2.97
C ILE A 284 -13.96 -3.57 1.61
N HIS A 285 -13.45 -2.70 0.75
CA HIS A 285 -13.06 -2.95 -0.63
C HIS A 285 -11.54 -3.06 -0.74
N ALA A 286 -11.01 -4.27 -0.59
CA ALA A 286 -9.59 -4.54 -0.46
C ALA A 286 -8.96 -4.98 -1.80
N THR A 287 -8.13 -4.13 -2.40
CA THR A 287 -7.51 -4.39 -3.71
C THR A 287 -6.19 -5.12 -3.59
N ILE A 288 -6.12 -6.38 -4.03
CA ILE A 288 -4.90 -7.19 -4.04
C ILE A 288 -3.88 -6.56 -5.00
N ILE A 289 -2.70 -6.20 -4.50
CA ILE A 289 -1.65 -5.49 -5.26
C ILE A 289 -0.60 -6.39 -5.91
N HIS A 290 -0.63 -7.70 -5.63
CA HIS A 290 0.39 -8.66 -6.04
C HIS A 290 -0.18 -9.68 -7.02
N HIS A 291 0.32 -9.73 -8.27
CA HIS A 291 -0.14 -10.66 -9.31
C HIS A 291 -0.32 -12.11 -8.84
N LEU A 292 0.65 -12.70 -8.14
CA LEU A 292 0.51 -14.08 -7.66
C LEU A 292 -0.66 -14.26 -6.68
N PHE A 293 -0.90 -13.27 -5.81
CA PHE A 293 -2.00 -13.31 -4.85
C PHE A 293 -3.36 -13.05 -5.50
N ALA A 294 -3.40 -12.25 -6.57
CA ALA A 294 -4.61 -12.03 -7.36
C ALA A 294 -5.10 -13.30 -8.07
N LYS A 295 -4.21 -14.27 -8.33
CA LYS A 295 -4.58 -15.59 -8.88
C LYS A 295 -5.20 -16.55 -7.84
N ILE A 296 -5.04 -16.25 -6.54
CA ILE A 296 -5.52 -17.09 -5.43
C ILE A 296 -6.19 -16.24 -4.32
N PRO A 297 -7.19 -15.41 -4.66
CA PRO A 297 -7.77 -14.44 -3.73
C PRO A 297 -8.38 -15.10 -2.49
N PHE A 298 -8.93 -16.32 -2.62
CA PHE A 298 -9.47 -17.09 -1.49
C PHE A 298 -8.41 -17.38 -0.41
N MET A 299 -7.16 -17.64 -0.80
CA MET A 299 -6.07 -17.90 0.16
C MET A 299 -5.70 -16.62 0.91
N VAL A 300 -5.67 -15.49 0.21
CA VAL A 300 -5.39 -14.17 0.79
C VAL A 300 -6.48 -13.79 1.79
N LYS A 301 -7.75 -14.00 1.41
CA LYS A 301 -8.90 -13.82 2.29
C LYS A 301 -8.80 -14.67 3.55
N ASN A 302 -8.63 -15.99 3.40
CA ASN A 302 -8.51 -16.92 4.53
C ASN A 302 -7.33 -16.58 5.46
N LYS A 303 -6.19 -16.18 4.90
CA LYS A 303 -5.03 -15.76 5.70
C LYS A 303 -5.34 -14.49 6.50
N THR A 304 -5.95 -13.49 5.86
CA THR A 304 -6.31 -12.21 6.48
C THR A 304 -7.35 -12.42 7.59
N GLU A 305 -8.36 -13.24 7.35
CA GLU A 305 -9.37 -13.62 8.33
C GLU A 305 -8.75 -14.36 9.54
N LYS A 306 -7.86 -15.33 9.29
CA LYS A 306 -7.16 -16.06 10.37
C LYS A 306 -6.32 -15.12 11.24
N LEU A 307 -5.65 -14.15 10.62
CA LEU A 307 -4.88 -13.13 11.33
C LEU A 307 -5.79 -12.23 12.19
N ALA A 308 -6.93 -11.80 11.66
CA ALA A 308 -7.92 -11.02 12.40
C ALA A 308 -8.49 -11.82 13.60
N LYS A 309 -8.94 -13.07 13.37
CA LYS A 309 -9.43 -13.96 14.43
C LYS A 309 -8.36 -14.23 15.50
N ALA A 310 -7.10 -14.43 15.11
CA ALA A 310 -6.01 -14.59 16.07
C ALA A 310 -5.80 -13.33 16.91
N THR A 311 -5.89 -12.15 16.30
CA THR A 311 -5.76 -10.87 17.00
C THR A 311 -6.90 -10.63 17.99
N LEU A 312 -8.15 -10.90 17.61
CA LEU A 312 -9.30 -10.74 18.50
C LEU A 312 -9.27 -11.72 19.69
N ARG A 313 -8.79 -12.95 19.48
CA ARG A 313 -8.56 -13.88 20.60
C ARG A 313 -7.47 -13.38 21.54
N GLU A 314 -6.42 -12.78 20.99
CA GLU A 314 -5.34 -12.21 21.79
C GLU A 314 -5.81 -10.96 22.57
N LEU A 315 -6.61 -10.10 21.94
CA LEU A 315 -7.28 -8.99 22.61
C LEU A 315 -8.11 -9.51 23.80
N LYS A 316 -9.00 -10.48 23.56
CA LYS A 316 -9.81 -11.11 24.62
C LYS A 316 -8.94 -11.70 25.73
N ARG A 317 -7.83 -12.36 25.39
CA ARG A 317 -6.88 -12.91 26.38
C ARG A 317 -6.27 -11.82 27.27
N LEU A 318 -5.94 -10.67 26.68
CA LEU A 318 -5.28 -9.56 27.38
C LEU A 318 -6.26 -8.71 28.21
N THR A 319 -7.51 -8.57 27.76
CA THR A 319 -8.44 -7.55 28.28
C THR A 319 -9.78 -8.10 28.75
N GLY A 320 -10.16 -9.31 28.34
CA GLY A 320 -11.51 -9.86 28.51
C GLY A 320 -12.52 -9.38 27.45
N LEU A 321 -12.18 -8.40 26.60
CA LEU A 321 -13.07 -7.86 25.57
C LEU A 321 -13.25 -8.86 24.42
N ASP A 322 -14.47 -9.39 24.26
CA ASP A 322 -14.78 -10.36 23.22
C ASP A 322 -15.50 -9.73 22.02
N ALA A 323 -14.72 -9.24 21.04
CA ALA A 323 -15.24 -8.70 19.78
C ALA A 323 -15.33 -9.76 18.65
N LEU A 324 -15.09 -11.05 18.95
CA LEU A 324 -15.09 -12.10 17.94
C LEU A 324 -16.50 -12.36 17.35
N PRO A 325 -17.60 -12.39 18.14
CA PRO A 325 -18.96 -12.55 17.59
C PRO A 325 -19.31 -11.42 16.61
N GLU A 326 -19.13 -10.16 17.04
CA GLU A 326 -19.37 -8.98 16.20
C GLU A 326 -18.56 -9.02 14.89
N PHE A 327 -17.30 -9.44 14.97
CA PHE A 327 -16.46 -9.62 13.78
C PHE A 327 -17.02 -10.66 12.79
N VAL A 328 -17.44 -11.84 13.28
CA VAL A 328 -17.91 -12.93 12.41
C VAL A 328 -19.25 -12.61 11.79
N GLU A 329 -20.18 -12.06 12.57
CA GLU A 329 -21.57 -11.87 12.16
C GLU A 329 -21.76 -10.58 11.34
N ASN A 330 -21.09 -9.48 11.74
CA ASN A 330 -21.46 -8.14 11.28
C ASN A 330 -20.35 -7.39 10.52
N VAL A 331 -19.11 -7.92 10.48
CA VAL A 331 -17.99 -7.29 9.76
C VAL A 331 -17.49 -8.17 8.63
N LEU A 332 -17.11 -9.41 8.91
CA LEU A 332 -16.52 -10.33 7.93
C LEU A 332 -17.35 -10.55 6.64
N PRO A 333 -18.70 -10.60 6.67
CA PRO A 333 -19.50 -10.74 5.46
C PRO A 333 -19.39 -9.58 4.47
N TYR A 334 -18.98 -8.39 4.96
CA TYR A 334 -18.94 -7.15 4.17
C TYR A 334 -17.52 -6.82 3.66
N VAL A 335 -16.66 -7.82 3.52
CA VAL A 335 -15.27 -7.64 3.08
C VAL A 335 -15.03 -8.29 1.72
N TYR A 336 -14.70 -7.46 0.74
CA TYR A 336 -14.52 -7.81 -0.65
C TYR A 336 -13.05 -7.71 -1.05
N PHE A 337 -12.56 -8.70 -1.78
CA PHE A 337 -11.17 -8.79 -2.22
C PHE A 337 -11.14 -8.73 -3.75
N GLU A 338 -10.50 -7.71 -4.31
CA GLU A 338 -10.46 -7.47 -5.76
C GLU A 338 -9.02 -7.63 -6.28
N GLY A 339 -8.81 -8.52 -7.25
CA GLY A 339 -7.49 -8.82 -7.83
C GLY A 339 -7.22 -8.20 -9.20
N LYS A 340 -8.24 -7.63 -9.84
CA LYS A 340 -8.19 -7.13 -11.23
C LYS A 340 -7.12 -6.07 -11.47
N PHE A 341 -6.87 -5.20 -10.49
CA PHE A 341 -5.93 -4.10 -10.59
C PHE A 341 -4.50 -4.46 -10.19
N ALA A 342 -4.21 -5.74 -9.89
CA ALA A 342 -2.94 -6.13 -9.29
C ALA A 342 -1.73 -5.86 -10.20
N GLY A 343 -1.81 -6.15 -11.50
CA GLY A 343 -0.66 -6.12 -12.42
C GLY A 343 0.57 -6.87 -11.88
N GLN A 344 1.75 -6.63 -12.47
CA GLN A 344 3.00 -7.12 -11.87
C GLN A 344 3.26 -6.42 -10.51
N TYR A 345 3.78 -7.17 -9.54
CA TYR A 345 4.06 -6.61 -8.21
C TYR A 345 5.20 -5.58 -8.32
N GLY A 346 4.97 -4.38 -7.77
CA GLY A 346 5.91 -3.26 -7.86
C GLY A 346 5.84 -2.44 -9.16
N SER A 347 5.20 -2.97 -10.21
CA SER A 347 5.01 -2.24 -11.47
C SER A 347 3.72 -1.41 -11.48
N PRO A 348 3.70 -0.28 -12.21
CA PRO A 348 2.48 0.45 -12.49
C PRO A 348 1.53 -0.34 -13.41
N THR A 349 0.25 0.01 -13.37
CA THR A 349 -0.75 -0.42 -14.37
C THR A 349 -1.42 0.83 -14.95
N ASP A 350 -1.99 0.75 -16.13
CA ASP A 350 -2.64 1.88 -16.79
C ASP A 350 -3.79 2.43 -15.93
N GLU A 351 -4.59 1.55 -15.35
CA GLU A 351 -5.71 1.91 -14.47
C GLU A 351 -5.21 2.64 -13.22
N MET A 352 -4.05 2.23 -12.69
CA MET A 352 -3.41 2.89 -11.55
C MET A 352 -2.86 4.27 -11.92
N LEU A 353 -2.23 4.40 -13.09
CA LEU A 353 -1.69 5.68 -13.57
C LEU A 353 -2.80 6.70 -13.83
N MET A 354 -3.91 6.26 -14.43
CA MET A 354 -5.11 7.09 -14.57
C MET A 354 -5.65 7.53 -13.21
N ALA A 355 -5.72 6.60 -12.26
CA ALA A 355 -6.15 6.93 -10.91
C ALA A 355 -5.23 7.92 -10.21
N LYS A 356 -3.91 7.80 -10.43
CA LYS A 356 -2.93 8.74 -9.91
C LYS A 356 -3.19 10.16 -10.44
N VAL A 357 -3.39 10.33 -11.74
CA VAL A 357 -3.71 11.64 -12.35
C VAL A 357 -4.97 12.24 -11.75
N VAL A 358 -6.08 11.48 -11.69
CA VAL A 358 -7.35 11.98 -11.14
C VAL A 358 -7.22 12.39 -9.66
N PHE A 359 -6.44 11.67 -8.86
CA PHE A 359 -6.20 12.01 -7.46
C PHE A 359 -5.22 13.17 -7.28
N GLU A 360 -4.25 13.35 -8.19
CA GLU A 360 -3.30 14.47 -8.18
C GLU A 360 -3.96 15.79 -8.62
N ASP A 361 -4.90 15.72 -9.56
CA ASP A 361 -5.69 16.86 -10.03
C ASP A 361 -6.84 17.25 -9.07
N GLY A 362 -7.16 16.39 -8.10
CA GLY A 362 -8.25 16.60 -7.16
C GLY A 362 -7.97 17.74 -6.17
N THR A 363 -8.99 18.54 -5.85
CA THR A 363 -8.87 19.63 -4.88
C THR A 363 -9.08 19.13 -3.44
N HIS A 364 -8.23 19.61 -2.52
CA HIS A 364 -8.20 19.18 -1.12
C HIS A 364 -8.79 20.24 -0.16
N HIS A 365 -9.59 19.79 0.81
CA HIS A 365 -10.00 20.61 1.97
C HIS A 365 -9.71 19.86 3.29
N HIS A 366 -9.04 20.53 4.23
CA HIS A 366 -8.55 19.93 5.48
C HIS A 366 -9.37 20.39 6.70
N ARG A 367 -10.25 19.53 7.23
CA ARG A 367 -11.19 19.92 8.28
C ARG A 367 -10.65 19.77 9.71
N SER A 368 -9.61 18.97 9.95
CA SER A 368 -9.14 18.65 11.31
C SER A 368 -8.40 19.79 12.02
N MET A 369 -7.94 20.83 11.30
CA MET A 369 -7.25 21.98 11.92
C MET A 369 -8.09 23.26 12.01
N GLU A 370 -9.18 23.38 11.26
CA GLU A 370 -9.91 24.64 11.13
C GLU A 370 -10.76 25.00 12.36
N ARG A 371 -11.16 24.02 13.18
CA ARG A 371 -12.06 24.28 14.33
C ARG A 371 -11.40 24.91 15.55
N ASN A 372 -10.09 25.16 15.54
CA ASN A 372 -9.43 25.93 16.61
C ASN A 372 -9.64 27.46 16.49
N VAL A 373 -10.38 27.94 15.48
CA VAL A 373 -10.60 29.38 15.24
C VAL A 373 -12.07 29.81 15.37
N GLU A 374 -13.04 28.88 15.36
CA GLU A 374 -14.47 29.24 15.45
C GLU A 374 -14.98 29.23 16.90
N GLY A 375 -14.65 30.29 17.65
CA GLY A 375 -15.46 30.77 18.76
C GLY A 375 -16.47 31.80 18.24
N GLU A 376 -17.75 31.54 18.45
CA GLU A 376 -18.89 32.48 18.51
C GLU A 376 -18.95 33.61 17.45
N ASN A 377 -19.77 33.41 16.41
CA ASN A 377 -21.02 34.17 16.23
C ASN A 377 -21.78 33.72 14.97
N SER A 378 -23.07 33.48 15.19
CA SER A 378 -24.09 33.25 14.16
C SER A 378 -24.38 34.53 13.37
N ASP A 379 -24.92 34.34 12.16
CA ASP A 379 -25.45 35.34 11.22
C ASP A 379 -24.48 35.93 10.18
N THR A 380 -24.03 35.08 9.23
CA THR A 380 -23.76 35.53 7.85
C THR A 380 -24.05 34.39 6.86
N THR A 381 -24.81 34.67 5.80
CA THR A 381 -25.20 33.73 4.74
C THR A 381 -24.04 33.34 3.82
N ASP A 382 -24.02 32.07 3.37
CA ASP A 382 -22.97 31.41 2.57
C ASP A 382 -22.46 32.19 1.34
N SER A 383 -23.29 33.06 0.75
CA SER A 383 -22.88 33.86 -0.42
C SER A 383 -21.86 34.95 -0.12
N GLN A 384 -21.81 35.48 1.12
CA GLN A 384 -20.85 36.51 1.52
C GLN A 384 -19.54 35.94 2.09
N ARG A 385 -19.49 34.64 2.41
CA ARG A 385 -18.26 33.94 2.84
C ARG A 385 -17.30 33.68 1.67
N ASN A 386 -17.83 33.43 0.46
CA ASN A 386 -17.00 33.09 -0.69
C ASN A 386 -16.24 34.28 -1.32
N GLU A 387 -16.75 35.52 -1.22
CA GLU A 387 -16.06 36.68 -1.80
C GLU A 387 -14.92 37.23 -0.92
N LYS A 388 -15.00 37.09 0.41
CA LYS A 388 -13.96 37.60 1.31
C LYS A 388 -12.74 36.67 1.48
N VAL A 389 -12.85 35.39 1.12
CA VAL A 389 -11.72 34.45 1.11
C VAL A 389 -10.81 34.65 -0.11
N SER A 390 -11.31 35.32 -1.17
CA SER A 390 -10.55 35.56 -2.40
C SER A 390 -9.53 36.71 -2.32
N ALA A 391 -9.55 37.55 -1.28
CA ALA A 391 -8.83 38.82 -1.32
C ALA A 391 -7.51 38.86 -0.52
N ASN A 392 -7.27 37.96 0.44
CA ASN A 392 -6.02 37.96 1.22
C ASN A 392 -5.75 36.59 1.82
N GLY A 393 -4.98 35.76 1.13
CA GLY A 393 -4.52 34.49 1.65
C GLY A 393 -4.27 33.50 0.52
N THR A 394 -3.04 33.46 0.02
CA THR A 394 -2.54 32.31 -0.74
C THR A 394 -2.65 31.06 0.14
N THR A 395 -3.77 30.37 0.13
CA THR A 395 -3.85 28.98 0.57
C THR A 395 -3.08 28.18 -0.48
N LYS A 396 -1.76 28.04 -0.28
CA LYS A 396 -0.92 27.12 -1.06
C LYS A 396 -1.66 25.76 -1.07
N PRO A 397 -1.87 25.12 -2.24
CA PRO A 397 -2.50 23.81 -2.30
C PRO A 397 -1.74 22.87 -1.36
N THR A 398 -2.46 22.17 -0.49
CA THR A 398 -1.85 21.15 0.37
C THR A 398 -1.13 20.15 -0.53
N LYS A 399 0.21 20.12 -0.39
CA LYS A 399 1.26 19.28 -1.01
C LYS A 399 0.78 18.04 -1.78
N PRO A 400 1.44 17.66 -2.90
CA PRO A 400 0.92 16.70 -3.85
C PRO A 400 0.58 15.36 -3.19
N TRP A 401 -0.65 14.92 -3.48
CA TRP A 401 -1.14 13.57 -3.22
C TRP A 401 -0.29 12.56 -4.00
N TYR A 402 0.73 11.98 -3.39
CA TYR A 402 1.49 10.96 -4.10
C TYR A 402 0.90 9.57 -3.86
N CYS A 403 0.06 9.15 -4.81
CA CYS A 403 -0.51 7.82 -4.87
C CYS A 403 0.57 6.82 -5.30
N SER A 404 1.28 6.23 -4.32
CA SER A 404 2.29 5.20 -4.61
C SER A 404 1.74 4.08 -5.49
N THR A 405 2.61 3.37 -6.22
CA THR A 405 2.22 2.24 -7.10
C THR A 405 1.26 1.25 -6.46
N PHE A 406 1.37 1.04 -5.14
CA PHE A 406 0.49 0.16 -4.38
C PHE A 406 -0.84 0.80 -4.01
N SER A 407 -0.83 2.02 -3.47
CA SER A 407 -2.08 2.74 -3.10
C SER A 407 -2.91 3.06 -4.33
N GLY A 408 -2.27 3.35 -5.46
CA GLY A 408 -2.94 3.67 -6.72
C GLY A 408 -3.80 2.54 -7.26
N LYS A 409 -3.49 1.27 -6.94
CA LYS A 409 -4.35 0.14 -7.32
C LYS A 409 -5.68 0.17 -6.57
N GLY A 410 -5.65 0.54 -5.28
CA GLY A 410 -6.87 0.78 -4.51
C GLY A 410 -7.66 2.00 -5.01
N ALA A 411 -6.94 3.06 -5.41
CA ALA A 411 -7.56 4.25 -6.00
C ALA A 411 -8.23 3.93 -7.35
N ALA A 412 -7.62 3.09 -8.19
CA ALA A 412 -8.20 2.63 -9.44
C ALA A 412 -9.50 1.84 -9.22
N PHE A 413 -9.55 0.99 -8.19
CA PHE A 413 -10.79 0.28 -7.85
C PHE A 413 -11.89 1.25 -7.40
N LEU A 414 -11.54 2.21 -6.56
CA LEU A 414 -12.47 3.24 -6.12
C LEU A 414 -13.02 4.05 -7.30
N LEU A 415 -12.16 4.55 -8.20
CA LEU A 415 -12.60 5.31 -9.37
C LEU A 415 -13.49 4.50 -10.31
N SER A 416 -13.14 3.23 -10.55
CA SER A 416 -13.98 2.35 -11.37
C SER A 416 -15.41 2.26 -10.83
N ASN A 417 -15.59 2.21 -9.50
CA ASN A 417 -16.93 2.18 -8.90
C ASN A 417 -17.60 3.55 -8.88
N LEU A 418 -16.84 4.62 -8.60
CA LEU A 418 -17.36 5.98 -8.62
C LEU A 418 -17.90 6.34 -10.01
N GLU A 419 -17.20 5.96 -11.08
CA GLU A 419 -17.69 6.18 -12.45
C GLU A 419 -18.97 5.40 -12.74
N ILE A 420 -19.08 4.15 -12.30
CA ILE A 420 -20.30 3.36 -12.46
C ILE A 420 -21.46 4.03 -11.73
N ILE A 421 -21.26 4.38 -10.45
CA ILE A 421 -22.29 5.04 -9.63
C ILE A 421 -22.72 6.38 -10.24
N ALA A 422 -21.74 7.18 -10.69
CA ALA A 422 -22.02 8.48 -11.30
C ALA A 422 -22.80 8.33 -12.61
N ALA A 423 -22.43 7.34 -13.44
CA ALA A 423 -23.05 7.04 -14.73
C ALA A 423 -24.48 6.48 -14.58
N GLU A 424 -24.71 5.59 -13.61
CA GLU A 424 -26.05 5.09 -13.26
C GLU A 424 -26.98 6.23 -12.83
N GLN A 425 -26.47 7.20 -12.06
CA GLN A 425 -27.25 8.36 -11.64
C GLN A 425 -27.50 9.37 -12.77
N SER A 426 -26.70 9.38 -13.85
CA SER A 426 -26.88 10.24 -15.02
C SER A 426 -27.46 9.56 -16.26
N ASN A 427 -27.76 8.26 -16.19
CA ASN A 427 -28.18 7.46 -17.35
C ASN A 427 -27.19 7.55 -18.54
N THR A 428 -25.89 7.62 -18.25
CA THR A 428 -24.78 7.66 -19.23
C THR A 428 -23.97 6.36 -19.15
N GLN A 429 -23.18 6.03 -20.19
CA GLN A 429 -22.31 4.85 -20.14
C GLN A 429 -20.94 5.19 -19.50
N PRO A 430 -20.46 4.42 -18.51
CA PRO A 430 -19.17 4.67 -17.85
C PRO A 430 -17.97 4.29 -18.74
N LEU A 431 -16.92 5.12 -18.70
CA LEU A 431 -15.77 5.07 -19.63
C LEU A 431 -14.68 4.09 -19.16
N ILE A 432 -14.41 3.97 -17.85
CA ILE A 432 -13.48 2.96 -17.31
C ILE A 432 -14.08 1.55 -17.38
N ALA A 433 -15.40 1.41 -17.21
CA ALA A 433 -16.08 0.12 -17.31
C ALA A 433 -15.98 -0.49 -18.71
N SER A 434 -15.97 0.34 -19.77
CA SER A 434 -15.85 -0.13 -21.17
C SER A 434 -14.45 -0.65 -21.49
N VAL A 435 -13.38 -0.01 -20.99
CA VAL A 435 -11.99 -0.50 -21.10
C VAL A 435 -11.80 -1.81 -20.34
N VAL A 436 -12.42 -1.90 -19.17
CA VAL A 436 -12.41 -3.08 -18.30
C VAL A 436 -13.18 -4.27 -18.92
N GLN A 437 -14.37 -4.03 -19.51
CA GLN A 437 -15.15 -5.04 -20.21
C GLN A 437 -14.47 -5.50 -21.50
N GLN A 438 -13.84 -4.59 -22.26
CA GLN A 438 -13.11 -4.94 -23.48
C GLN A 438 -11.93 -5.88 -23.19
N LYS A 439 -11.21 -5.70 -22.06
CA LYS A 439 -10.17 -6.66 -21.64
C LYS A 439 -10.77 -8.04 -21.27
N GLN A 440 -11.92 -8.09 -20.61
CA GLN A 440 -12.58 -9.37 -20.27
C GLN A 440 -13.06 -10.12 -21.54
N MET A 441 -13.71 -9.43 -22.49
CA MET A 441 -14.10 -10.03 -23.78
C MET A 441 -12.90 -10.50 -24.62
N SER A 442 -11.78 -9.77 -24.60
CA SER A 442 -10.55 -10.17 -25.32
C SER A 442 -9.82 -11.38 -24.73
N SER A 443 -10.14 -11.74 -23.49
CA SER A 443 -9.62 -12.93 -22.81
C SER A 443 -10.48 -14.18 -23.04
N GLU A 444 -11.77 -14.01 -23.34
CA GLU A 444 -12.68 -15.11 -23.71
C GLU A 444 -12.55 -15.47 -25.20
N THR A 445 -12.28 -14.50 -26.08
CA THR A 445 -12.09 -14.77 -27.53
C THR A 445 -10.76 -15.44 -27.90
N LYS A 446 -9.83 -15.65 -26.95
CA LYS A 446 -8.58 -16.38 -27.20
C LYS A 446 -8.62 -17.86 -26.81
N ALA A 447 -9.77 -18.38 -26.39
CA ALA A 447 -9.91 -19.77 -25.94
C ALA A 447 -10.37 -20.76 -27.04
N ASP A 448 -10.90 -20.30 -28.18
CA ASP A 448 -11.62 -21.20 -29.11
C ASP A 448 -10.96 -21.48 -30.47
N ASP A 449 -9.80 -20.92 -30.80
CA ASP A 449 -9.13 -21.21 -32.08
C ASP A 449 -7.86 -22.05 -31.91
N LYS A 450 -8.03 -23.36 -31.63
CA LYS A 450 -7.06 -24.40 -32.04
C LYS A 450 -7.72 -25.76 -32.23
N ILE A 451 -7.73 -26.22 -33.49
CA ILE A 451 -7.59 -27.60 -34.05
C ILE A 451 -7.77 -27.38 -35.58
N ALA A 452 -7.05 -27.92 -36.57
CA ALA A 452 -5.80 -28.67 -36.74
C ALA A 452 -5.50 -28.68 -38.29
N PRO A 453 -4.74 -29.61 -38.89
CA PRO A 453 -3.52 -29.29 -39.66
C PRO A 453 -3.59 -29.62 -41.17
N GLN A 454 -2.60 -29.18 -41.97
CA GLN A 454 -1.76 -30.04 -42.84
C GLN A 454 -1.02 -29.28 -43.97
N SER A 455 0.13 -29.86 -44.29
CA SER A 455 1.11 -29.62 -45.36
C SER A 455 0.57 -29.69 -46.79
N SER A 456 1.20 -28.98 -47.74
CA SER A 456 2.02 -29.57 -48.84
C SER A 456 2.25 -28.66 -50.06
N THR A 457 3.53 -28.57 -50.46
CA THR A 457 4.11 -28.60 -51.83
C THR A 457 3.78 -27.59 -52.95
N LYS A 458 4.89 -27.07 -53.52
CA LYS A 458 5.23 -26.83 -54.96
C LYS A 458 4.50 -25.67 -55.68
N SER A 459 5.05 -24.93 -56.64
CA SER A 459 6.36 -24.81 -57.32
C SER A 459 6.29 -23.67 -58.36
N ALA A 460 7.47 -23.13 -58.73
CA ALA A 460 7.83 -22.48 -60.02
C ALA A 460 7.10 -21.15 -60.39
N GLY A 461 7.80 -20.02 -60.58
CA GLY A 461 8.67 -19.66 -61.73
C GLY A 461 8.00 -18.46 -62.42
N THR A 462 8.62 -17.40 -62.97
CA THR A 462 9.94 -17.16 -63.56
C THR A 462 10.05 -15.67 -63.94
N GLY A 463 11.27 -15.11 -63.87
CA GLY A 463 11.80 -14.02 -64.74
C GLY A 463 11.46 -12.56 -64.39
N THR A 464 12.33 -11.55 -64.49
CA THR A 464 13.71 -11.45 -64.99
C THR A 464 14.27 -10.04 -64.68
N ARG A 465 15.57 -9.99 -64.29
CA ARG A 465 16.62 -8.95 -64.48
C ARG A 465 16.28 -7.43 -64.41
N LYS A 466 17.03 -6.69 -63.58
CA LYS A 466 18.30 -5.99 -63.95
C LYS A 466 18.94 -5.29 -62.74
N ILE A 467 20.27 -5.21 -62.76
CA ILE A 467 21.20 -4.58 -61.80
C ILE A 467 21.65 -3.24 -62.39
N ALA A 468 21.75 -2.16 -61.59
CA ALA A 468 22.94 -1.31 -61.43
C ALA A 468 22.69 -0.02 -60.62
N LYS A 469 23.47 0.10 -59.53
CA LYS A 469 24.21 1.27 -58.95
C LYS A 469 23.59 2.68 -58.87
N GLY A 470 23.74 3.29 -57.69
CA GLY A 470 23.85 4.75 -57.54
C GLY A 470 23.56 5.28 -56.13
N ASP A 471 24.61 5.39 -55.32
CA ASP A 471 24.91 6.31 -54.20
C ASP A 471 23.81 7.14 -53.48
N GLY A 472 23.91 7.14 -52.15
CA GLY A 472 24.02 8.38 -51.39
C GLY A 472 22.79 8.90 -50.64
N SER A 473 23.04 9.33 -49.40
CA SER A 473 22.23 10.16 -48.50
C SER A 473 21.20 9.46 -47.58
N PHE A 474 21.51 9.54 -46.29
CA PHE A 474 20.58 9.51 -45.17
C PHE A 474 19.46 10.52 -45.41
N GLY A 475 18.22 10.05 -45.50
CA GLY A 475 17.02 10.86 -45.60
C GLY A 475 16.04 10.46 -44.51
N MET A 476 15.68 11.45 -43.68
CA MET A 476 14.48 11.47 -42.85
C MET A 476 13.27 10.92 -43.61
N TYR A 477 12.43 10.15 -42.92
CA TYR A 477 11.06 9.95 -43.38
C TYR A 477 10.09 10.39 -42.29
N ASP A 478 9.36 11.44 -42.68
CA ASP A 478 8.06 11.85 -42.18
C ASP A 478 7.16 10.66 -41.87
N HIS A 479 6.50 10.74 -40.70
CA HIS A 479 5.17 10.18 -40.56
C HIS A 479 4.17 11.32 -40.52
N ASP A 480 3.41 11.41 -41.61
CA ASP A 480 2.27 12.27 -41.81
C ASP A 480 1.30 12.23 -40.62
N SER A 481 0.99 13.44 -40.19
CA SER A 481 -0.15 13.87 -39.43
C SER A 481 -1.48 13.40 -40.03
N ASN A 482 -2.31 12.71 -39.24
CA ASN A 482 -3.75 13.00 -39.08
C ASN A 482 -4.43 12.00 -38.13
N ALA A 483 -4.37 12.31 -36.83
CA ALA A 483 -5.42 12.00 -35.85
C ALA A 483 -5.16 12.83 -34.58
N SER A 484 -5.11 14.16 -34.75
CA SER A 484 -5.22 15.10 -33.64
C SER A 484 -6.56 15.82 -33.76
N GLU A 485 -7.63 15.10 -33.47
CA GLU A 485 -8.86 15.80 -33.08
C GLU A 485 -8.64 16.35 -31.67
N LYS A 486 -8.33 17.65 -31.66
CA LYS A 486 -8.41 18.51 -30.51
C LYS A 486 -9.77 18.32 -29.83
N VAL A 487 -9.78 17.68 -28.67
CA VAL A 487 -10.83 17.89 -27.67
C VAL A 487 -10.55 19.24 -27.01
N THR A 488 -10.73 20.32 -27.76
CA THR A 488 -10.77 21.69 -27.25
C THR A 488 -12.23 22.10 -27.25
N GLY A 489 -12.87 21.97 -26.10
CA GLY A 489 -14.28 22.29 -25.89
C GLY A 489 -14.80 21.68 -24.59
N PHE A 490 -14.18 22.01 -23.45
CA PHE A 490 -14.85 21.83 -22.17
C PHE A 490 -15.97 22.87 -22.09
N ASP A 491 -17.15 22.46 -22.56
CA ASP A 491 -18.40 23.17 -22.36
C ASP A 491 -18.66 23.24 -20.85
N THR A 492 -18.55 24.43 -20.25
CA THR A 492 -18.73 24.69 -18.82
C THR A 492 -20.20 24.63 -18.39
N ARG A 493 -20.98 23.70 -18.97
CA ARG A 493 -22.30 23.34 -18.44
C ARG A 493 -22.09 22.79 -17.04
N SER A 494 -22.84 23.35 -16.10
CA SER A 494 -22.87 23.01 -14.66
C SER A 494 -22.46 21.56 -14.38
N VAL A 495 -21.22 21.35 -13.96
CA VAL A 495 -20.76 20.03 -13.52
C VAL A 495 -21.59 19.68 -12.28
N GLU A 496 -22.40 18.62 -12.37
CA GLU A 496 -23.16 18.13 -11.23
C GLU A 496 -22.19 17.65 -10.14
N HIS A 497 -22.43 18.12 -8.91
CA HIS A 497 -21.66 17.70 -7.76
C HIS A 497 -22.39 16.58 -7.03
N LEU A 498 -21.78 15.40 -6.96
CA LEU A 498 -22.31 14.27 -6.18
C LEU A 498 -21.57 14.15 -4.86
N ASP A 499 -22.36 14.14 -3.79
CA ASP A 499 -21.83 14.13 -2.44
C ASP A 499 -21.64 12.70 -1.92
N MET A 500 -20.45 12.16 -2.08
CA MET A 500 -20.11 10.77 -1.74
C MET A 500 -19.37 10.66 -0.40
N LYS A 501 -19.74 11.51 0.58
CA LYS A 501 -19.01 11.72 1.86
C LYS A 501 -18.77 10.45 2.67
N ASN A 502 -19.67 9.47 2.55
CA ASN A 502 -19.59 8.19 3.26
C ASN A 502 -18.65 7.18 2.58
N ILE A 503 -18.04 7.53 1.45
CA ILE A 503 -16.95 6.77 0.85
C ILE A 503 -15.63 7.29 1.41
N LEU A 504 -14.85 6.38 1.99
CA LEU A 504 -13.54 6.66 2.55
C LEU A 504 -12.44 5.93 1.76
N PHE A 505 -11.48 6.68 1.24
CA PHE A 505 -10.23 6.09 0.76
C PHE A 505 -9.21 5.99 1.91
N TRP A 506 -8.72 4.78 2.18
CA TRP A 506 -7.70 4.54 3.20
C TRP A 506 -6.31 4.56 2.54
N SER A 507 -5.61 5.70 2.65
CA SER A 507 -4.25 5.82 2.10
C SER A 507 -3.31 4.84 2.80
N THR A 508 -2.53 4.07 2.03
CA THR A 508 -1.54 3.15 2.62
C THR A 508 -0.11 3.69 2.58
N LYS A 509 0.16 4.71 1.74
CA LYS A 509 1.41 5.50 1.72
C LYS A 509 1.13 6.84 1.05
N SER A 510 1.53 7.94 1.68
CA SER A 510 1.65 9.28 1.07
C SER A 510 3.13 9.64 1.06
N CYS A 511 3.60 10.39 0.06
CA CYS A 511 5.00 10.79 -0.07
C CYS A 511 5.56 11.44 1.19
N VAL A 512 6.35 10.68 1.92
CA VAL A 512 7.32 11.20 2.87
C VAL A 512 8.65 10.55 2.51
N GLN A 513 9.66 11.39 2.30
CA GLN A 513 10.98 10.99 1.85
C GLN A 513 11.71 10.19 2.95
N PRO A 514 12.11 8.93 2.71
CA PRO A 514 12.68 8.11 3.76
C PRO A 514 14.20 8.15 3.91
N PHE A 515 14.84 9.20 3.40
CA PHE A 515 16.28 9.34 3.55
C PHE A 515 16.62 9.68 5.00
N ALA A 516 17.71 9.12 5.53
CA ALA A 516 18.34 9.69 6.71
C ALA A 516 18.62 11.19 6.46
N ASN A 517 18.55 12.05 7.48
CA ASN A 517 18.79 13.50 7.33
C ASN A 517 20.15 13.85 6.68
N ASP A 518 21.07 12.88 6.59
CA ASP A 518 22.41 12.97 5.96
C ASP A 518 22.50 12.23 4.59
N GLY A 519 21.37 11.77 4.06
CA GLY A 519 21.19 10.48 3.35
C GLY A 519 21.61 10.33 1.90
N PHE A 520 22.51 11.15 1.34
CA PHE A 520 23.06 10.88 0.00
C PHE A 520 24.58 10.79 -0.04
N ASN A 521 25.29 11.60 0.75
CA ASN A 521 26.74 11.48 0.87
C ASN A 521 27.15 10.15 1.52
N SER A 522 26.32 9.61 2.43
CA SER A 522 26.51 8.29 3.04
C SER A 522 26.25 7.12 2.09
N LEU A 523 25.32 7.27 1.13
CA LEU A 523 24.99 6.26 0.12
C LEU A 523 26.22 5.94 -0.74
N PHE A 524 26.90 6.99 -1.22
CA PHE A 524 28.08 6.84 -2.08
C PHE A 524 29.37 6.56 -1.32
N ALA A 525 29.50 6.99 -0.06
CA ALA A 525 30.64 6.62 0.79
C ALA A 525 30.64 5.12 1.19
N ARG A 526 29.50 4.44 1.09
CA ARG A 526 29.34 2.99 1.36
C ARG A 526 29.04 2.16 0.11
N ALA A 527 28.95 2.79 -1.07
CA ALA A 527 28.58 2.14 -2.32
C ALA A 527 29.61 1.12 -2.84
N ASP A 528 30.77 1.00 -2.20
CA ASP A 528 31.84 0.11 -2.65
C ASP A 528 31.83 -1.29 -2.01
N THR A 529 31.02 -1.55 -0.96
CA THR A 529 31.00 -2.87 -0.30
C THR A 529 29.68 -3.65 -0.39
N ASP A 530 28.52 -2.98 -0.46
CA ASP A 530 27.22 -3.65 -0.25
C ASP A 530 26.21 -3.54 -1.42
N ILE A 531 26.56 -2.85 -2.51
CA ILE A 531 25.66 -2.66 -3.66
C ILE A 531 26.03 -3.59 -4.82
N THR A 532 25.19 -4.60 -5.06
CA THR A 532 25.37 -5.52 -6.19
C THR A 532 25.16 -4.82 -7.55
N PRO A 533 25.76 -5.32 -8.66
CA PRO A 533 25.53 -4.78 -10.00
C PRO A 533 24.04 -4.70 -10.38
N ALA A 534 23.25 -5.71 -9.99
CA ALA A 534 21.82 -5.73 -10.25
C ALA A 534 21.05 -4.62 -9.50
N MET A 535 21.45 -4.30 -8.25
CA MET A 535 20.87 -3.17 -7.52
C MET A 535 21.21 -1.83 -8.16
N ARG A 536 22.45 -1.67 -8.67
CA ARG A 536 22.82 -0.45 -9.42
C ARG A 536 21.96 -0.31 -10.67
N GLU A 537 21.84 -1.37 -11.47
CA GLU A 537 21.01 -1.37 -12.68
C GLU A 537 19.55 -0.99 -12.37
N TRP A 538 19.02 -1.46 -11.23
CA TRP A 538 17.66 -1.14 -10.80
C TRP A 538 17.48 0.33 -10.40
N LEU A 539 18.45 0.90 -9.67
CA LEU A 539 18.47 2.34 -9.39
C LEU A 539 18.51 3.15 -10.69
N TYR A 540 19.35 2.75 -11.64
CA TYR A 540 19.44 3.39 -12.95
C TYR A 540 18.12 3.32 -13.73
N LYS A 541 17.51 2.13 -13.86
CA LYS A 541 16.24 1.94 -14.58
C LYS A 541 15.06 2.66 -13.92
N GLY A 542 15.05 2.76 -12.60
CA GLY A 542 14.05 3.51 -11.84
C GLY A 542 14.21 5.04 -11.89
N GLY A 543 15.14 5.58 -12.70
CA GLY A 543 15.38 7.01 -12.84
C GLY A 543 16.24 7.62 -11.73
N VAL A 544 16.85 6.81 -10.87
CA VAL A 544 17.83 7.25 -9.88
C VAL A 544 19.22 7.18 -10.54
N VAL A 545 19.53 8.19 -11.37
CA VAL A 545 20.75 8.26 -12.20
C VAL A 545 21.63 9.42 -11.76
N ASP A 546 22.90 9.13 -11.44
CA ASP A 546 24.04 10.05 -11.22
C ASP A 546 23.84 11.28 -10.29
N HIS A 547 24.86 11.60 -9.50
CA HIS A 547 24.90 12.69 -8.52
C HIS A 547 24.45 14.05 -9.09
N LYS A 548 24.67 14.32 -10.39
CA LYS A 548 24.29 15.58 -11.06
C LYS A 548 22.83 15.66 -11.53
N ALA A 549 22.23 14.57 -11.99
CA ALA A 549 20.81 14.58 -12.41
C ALA A 549 19.87 14.42 -11.21
N LEU A 550 20.27 13.65 -10.19
CA LEU A 550 19.49 13.55 -8.96
C LEU A 550 19.50 14.85 -8.13
N SER A 551 20.60 15.61 -8.18
CA SER A 551 20.65 16.96 -7.58
C SER A 551 19.80 18.00 -8.32
N SER A 552 19.35 17.75 -9.56
CA SER A 552 18.36 18.60 -10.24
C SER A 552 16.92 18.22 -9.83
N VAL A 553 16.61 16.92 -9.75
CA VAL A 553 15.33 16.41 -9.20
C VAL A 553 15.16 16.88 -7.75
N LEU A 554 16.22 16.80 -6.94
CA LEU A 554 16.23 17.25 -5.55
C LEU A 554 16.31 18.78 -5.40
N ARG A 555 16.94 19.53 -6.31
CA ARG A 555 16.81 21.00 -6.32
C ARG A 555 15.36 21.40 -6.56
N ASN A 556 14.68 20.76 -7.51
CA ASN A 556 13.25 20.97 -7.69
C ASN A 556 12.44 20.52 -6.46
N THR A 557 12.82 19.42 -5.78
CA THR A 557 12.10 18.95 -4.59
C THR A 557 12.38 19.80 -3.34
N ARG A 558 13.60 20.35 -3.16
CA ARG A 558 13.97 21.28 -2.08
C ARG A 558 13.42 22.69 -2.30
N HIS A 559 13.40 23.18 -3.54
CA HIS A 559 12.79 24.47 -3.86
C HIS A 559 11.26 24.44 -3.71
N ASN A 560 10.65 23.25 -3.87
CA ASN A 560 9.23 23.02 -3.60
C ASN A 560 8.92 22.70 -2.11
N MET A 561 9.94 22.59 -1.24
CA MET A 561 9.80 22.32 0.20
C MET A 561 9.97 23.56 1.09
N GLN A 562 10.63 24.61 0.60
CA GLN A 562 10.59 25.97 1.17
C GLN A 562 9.34 26.71 0.66
#